data_AF-A0A0A5GKD5-F1
#
_entry.id   AF-A0A0A5GKD5-F1
#
_cell.length_a   1.000
_cell.length_b   1.000
_cell.length_c   1.000
_cell.angle_alpha   90.00
_cell.angle_beta   90.00
_cell.angle_gamma   90.00
#
_symmetry.space_group_name_H-M   'P 1'
#
loop_
_entity.id
_entity.type
_entity.pdbx_description
1 polymer ?
#
loop_
_entity_poly.entity_id
_entity_poly.type
_entity_poly.pdbx_seq_one_letter_code
_entity_poly.pdbx_strand_id
1 'polypeptide(L)'
;MHLGKRVKEVKELEQLQQLLLASIEDTHELIHGIEELQLTRGCVEPWIVEETEGFPYGRQSVVKTEEVECILIYWKPRRFSPIHDHGASLGIVHVIDGYVTNEDFVLNEDGTVKKTAIRTGTSGKTILSETPNGKPLTL
;
A
#
# COMPACT_ATOMS: atom_id res chain seq x y z
N MET A 1 18.96 -0.53 -27.74
CA MET A 1 18.07 0.57 -27.28
C MET A 1 17.32 0.10 -26.03
N HIS A 2 17.80 0.44 -24.83
CA HIS A 2 17.14 0.09 -23.55
C HIS A 2 17.43 1.11 -22.43
N LEU A 3 18.06 2.25 -22.74
CA LEU A 3 18.43 3.27 -21.74
C LEU A 3 17.27 4.19 -21.34
N GLY A 4 16.30 4.45 -22.24
CA GLY A 4 15.22 5.40 -21.97
C GLY A 4 14.16 4.92 -20.97
N LYS A 5 13.95 3.61 -20.83
CA LYS A 5 12.96 3.05 -19.89
C LYS A 5 13.46 3.10 -18.43
N ARG A 6 14.70 2.65 -18.19
CA ARG A 6 15.31 2.65 -16.84
C ARG A 6 15.41 4.02 -16.19
N VAL A 7 15.67 5.08 -16.97
CA VAL A 7 15.75 6.45 -16.42
C VAL A 7 14.38 6.98 -16.00
N LYS A 8 13.31 6.59 -16.73
CA LYS A 8 11.95 7.01 -16.40
C LYS A 8 11.46 6.28 -15.14
N GLU A 9 11.62 4.96 -15.09
CA GLU A 9 11.26 4.09 -13.96
C GLU A 9 11.86 4.58 -12.62
N VAL A 10 13.12 5.01 -12.61
CA VAL A 10 13.78 5.56 -11.41
C VAL A 10 13.13 6.88 -10.96
N LYS A 11 12.71 7.72 -11.91
CA LYS A 11 12.16 9.05 -11.62
C LYS A 11 10.82 8.97 -10.88
N GLU A 12 9.92 8.07 -11.26
CA GLU A 12 8.61 7.99 -10.58
C GLU A 12 8.73 7.48 -9.13
N LEU A 13 9.64 6.55 -8.85
CA LEU A 13 9.92 6.12 -7.47
C LEU A 13 10.67 7.17 -6.67
N GLU A 14 11.59 7.92 -7.28
CA GLU A 14 12.23 9.08 -6.64
C GLU A 14 11.20 10.15 -6.28
N GLN A 15 10.24 10.42 -7.17
CA GLN A 15 9.13 11.35 -6.90
C GLN A 15 8.23 10.84 -5.77
N LEU A 16 7.92 9.54 -5.76
CA LEU A 16 7.18 8.92 -4.65
C LEU A 16 7.95 9.06 -3.33
N GLN A 17 9.25 8.80 -3.32
CA GLN A 17 10.08 8.96 -2.13
C GLN A 17 10.10 10.42 -1.64
N GLN A 18 10.26 11.40 -2.56
CA GLN A 18 10.22 12.81 -2.22
C GLN A 18 8.86 13.23 -1.64
N LEU A 19 7.77 12.77 -2.25
CA LEU A 19 6.41 13.03 -1.77
C LEU A 19 6.18 12.43 -0.38
N LEU A 20 6.58 11.18 -0.16
CA LEU A 20 6.44 10.49 1.13
C LEU A 20 7.13 11.25 2.25
N LEU A 21 8.31 11.83 1.98
CA LEU A 21 9.06 12.62 2.96
C LEU A 21 8.49 14.03 3.16
N ALA A 22 7.94 14.63 2.11
CA ALA A 22 7.42 16.00 2.16
C ALA A 22 6.05 16.09 2.87
N SER A 23 5.21 15.06 2.75
CA SER A 23 3.80 15.11 3.15
C SER A 23 3.44 14.07 4.23
N ILE A 24 4.42 13.56 4.98
CA ILE A 24 4.20 12.48 5.95
C ILE A 24 3.24 12.85 7.10
N GLU A 25 3.17 14.14 7.43
CA GLU A 25 2.31 14.65 8.50
C GLU A 25 0.87 14.94 8.05
N ASP A 26 0.61 14.97 6.73
CA ASP A 26 -0.71 15.23 6.16
C ASP A 26 -1.13 14.09 5.23
N THR A 27 -1.91 13.16 5.79
CA THR A 27 -2.46 12.01 5.06
C THR A 27 -3.26 12.41 3.82
N HIS A 28 -3.98 13.54 3.84
CA HIS A 28 -4.76 13.97 2.68
C HIS A 28 -3.86 14.48 1.55
N GLU A 29 -2.85 15.28 1.88
CA GLU A 29 -1.85 15.75 0.93
C GLU A 29 -1.08 14.56 0.33
N LEU A 30 -0.68 13.60 1.16
CA LEU A 30 0.02 12.41 0.71
C LEU A 30 -0.84 11.56 -0.24
N ILE A 31 -2.10 11.31 0.11
CA ILE A 31 -3.03 10.56 -0.76
C ILE A 31 -3.21 11.27 -2.10
N HIS A 32 -3.43 12.59 -2.08
CA HIS A 32 -3.61 13.38 -3.29
C HIS A 32 -2.37 13.31 -4.19
N GLY A 33 -1.18 13.53 -3.62
CA GLY A 33 0.07 13.44 -4.36
C GLY A 33 0.31 12.05 -4.97
N ILE A 34 0.00 10.97 -4.24
CA ILE A 34 0.16 9.60 -4.75
C ILE A 34 -0.77 9.39 -5.95
N GLU A 35 -2.02 9.85 -5.89
CA GLU A 35 -2.96 9.76 -7.01
C GLU A 35 -2.51 10.62 -8.21
N GLU A 36 -1.92 11.79 -7.99
CA GLU A 36 -1.39 12.65 -9.06
C GLU A 36 -0.16 12.09 -9.77
N LEU A 37 0.64 11.24 -9.12
CA LEU A 37 1.76 10.56 -9.78
C LEU A 37 1.31 9.63 -10.90
N GLN A 38 0.03 9.21 -10.94
CA GLN A 38 -0.56 8.36 -11.97
C GLN A 38 0.31 7.12 -12.24
N LEU A 39 0.76 6.47 -11.16
CA LEU A 39 1.61 5.30 -11.23
C LEU A 39 0.94 4.19 -12.05
N THR A 40 1.70 3.60 -12.97
CA THR A 40 1.24 2.48 -13.79
C THR A 40 2.07 1.23 -13.50
N ARG A 41 1.58 0.06 -13.91
CA ARG A 41 2.35 -1.19 -13.82
C ARG A 41 3.76 -1.05 -14.40
N GLY A 42 3.88 -0.36 -15.55
CA GLY A 42 5.17 -0.14 -16.21
C GLY A 42 6.15 0.71 -15.39
N CYS A 43 5.66 1.58 -14.50
CA CYS A 43 6.50 2.36 -13.58
C CYS A 43 7.11 1.50 -12.47
N VAL A 44 6.53 0.33 -12.16
CA VAL A 44 6.97 -0.52 -11.03
C VAL A 44 7.41 -1.92 -11.44
N GLU A 45 7.29 -2.27 -12.72
CA GLU A 45 7.59 -3.60 -13.27
C GLU A 45 8.96 -4.16 -12.85
N PRO A 46 10.07 -3.39 -12.85
CA PRO A 46 11.38 -3.89 -12.41
C PRO A 46 11.46 -4.33 -10.95
N TRP A 47 10.54 -3.86 -10.10
CA TRP A 47 10.51 -4.14 -8.67
C TRP A 47 9.45 -5.18 -8.28
N ILE A 48 8.68 -5.68 -9.25
CA ILE A 48 7.67 -6.70 -8.98
C ILE A 48 8.37 -8.00 -8.58
N VAL A 49 8.15 -8.39 -7.33
CA VAL A 49 8.42 -9.73 -6.81
C VAL A 49 7.09 -10.46 -6.81
N GLU A 50 6.97 -11.61 -7.49
CA GLU A 50 5.69 -12.34 -7.57
C GLU A 50 5.41 -13.21 -6.34
N GLU A 51 6.46 -13.66 -5.65
CA GLU A 51 6.39 -14.53 -4.48
C GLU A 51 7.45 -14.13 -3.46
N THR A 52 7.07 -14.11 -2.18
CA THR A 52 7.98 -13.83 -1.07
C THR A 52 7.74 -14.86 0.03
N GLU A 53 8.80 -15.51 0.48
CA GLU A 53 8.71 -16.54 1.52
C GLU A 53 8.03 -15.98 2.78
N GLY A 54 7.09 -16.74 3.34
CA GLY A 54 6.31 -16.34 4.50
C GLY A 54 5.10 -15.44 4.22
N PHE A 55 4.88 -14.98 2.98
CA PHE A 55 3.74 -14.15 2.60
C PHE A 55 2.85 -14.84 1.54
N PRO A 56 1.52 -14.64 1.58
CA PRO A 56 0.62 -15.13 0.53
C PRO A 56 0.64 -14.29 -0.77
N TYR A 57 1.54 -13.30 -0.82
CA TYR A 57 1.74 -12.33 -1.90
C TYR A 57 3.23 -12.05 -2.07
N GLY A 58 3.61 -11.53 -3.23
CA GLY A 58 4.94 -10.98 -3.42
C GLY A 58 5.06 -9.60 -2.77
N ARG A 59 6.16 -9.35 -2.06
CA ARG A 59 6.39 -8.13 -1.27
C ARG A 59 7.81 -7.63 -1.51
N GLN A 60 7.93 -6.38 -1.93
CA GLN A 60 9.21 -5.69 -2.09
C GLN A 60 9.17 -4.34 -1.36
N SER A 61 10.13 -4.07 -0.47
CA SER A 61 10.32 -2.71 0.06
C SER A 61 10.98 -1.85 -1.01
N VAL A 62 10.34 -0.72 -1.36
CA VAL A 62 10.82 0.20 -2.41
C VAL A 62 11.30 1.52 -1.83
N VAL A 63 10.76 1.94 -0.68
CA VAL A 63 11.24 3.06 0.12
C VAL A 63 11.21 2.64 1.58
N LYS A 64 12.25 2.96 2.33
CA LYS A 64 12.31 2.72 3.78
C LYS A 64 13.13 3.80 4.47
N THR A 65 12.51 4.52 5.39
CA THR A 65 13.15 5.49 6.29
C THR A 65 12.80 5.15 7.74
N GLU A 66 13.16 6.03 8.68
CA GLU A 66 12.75 5.86 10.09
C GLU A 66 11.25 6.13 10.28
N GLU A 67 10.65 6.94 9.40
CA GLU A 67 9.28 7.44 9.51
C GLU A 67 8.29 6.67 8.62
N VAL A 68 8.73 6.15 7.47
CA VAL A 68 7.84 5.49 6.50
C VAL A 68 8.48 4.27 5.82
N GLU A 69 7.67 3.24 5.62
CA GLU A 69 7.99 2.12 4.73
C GLU A 69 6.96 2.07 3.59
N CYS A 70 7.43 2.20 2.35
CA CYS A 70 6.62 1.94 1.16
C CYS A 70 6.97 0.56 0.63
N ILE A 71 5.95 -0.29 0.49
CA ILE A 71 6.06 -1.64 -0.05
C ILE A 71 5.24 -1.78 -1.32
N LEU A 72 5.83 -2.42 -2.33
CA LEU A 72 5.13 -2.91 -3.50
C LEU A 72 4.60 -4.32 -3.19
N ILE A 73 3.29 -4.51 -3.35
CA ILE A 73 2.62 -5.78 -3.15
C ILE A 73 2.11 -6.32 -4.49
N TYR A 74 2.44 -7.57 -4.79
CA TYR A 74 1.91 -8.31 -5.93
C TYR A 74 0.95 -9.42 -5.47
N TRP A 75 -0.31 -9.29 -5.83
CA TRP A 75 -1.34 -10.29 -5.57
C TRP A 75 -1.57 -11.16 -6.81
N LYS A 76 -1.35 -12.47 -6.67
CA LYS A 76 -1.95 -13.43 -7.61
C LYS A 76 -3.49 -13.41 -7.44
N PRO A 77 -4.28 -13.64 -8.50
CA PRO A 77 -5.73 -13.62 -8.41
C PRO A 77 -6.26 -14.52 -7.29
N ARG A 78 -7.26 -14.01 -6.55
CA ARG A 78 -7.97 -14.73 -5.46
C ARG A 78 -7.09 -15.05 -4.24
N ARG A 79 -5.99 -14.32 -4.04
CA ARG A 79 -5.22 -14.33 -2.80
C ARG A 79 -5.68 -13.20 -1.88
N PHE A 80 -5.42 -13.35 -0.59
CA PHE A 80 -5.78 -12.41 0.47
C PHE A 80 -4.73 -12.43 1.58
N SER A 81 -4.59 -11.33 2.31
CA SER A 81 -3.81 -11.27 3.54
C SER A 81 -4.59 -11.92 4.70
N PRO A 82 -3.91 -12.35 5.77
CA PRO A 82 -4.56 -12.49 7.06
C PRO A 82 -5.26 -11.19 7.49
N ILE A 83 -6.23 -11.29 8.40
CA ILE A 83 -6.73 -10.11 9.13
C ILE A 83 -5.59 -9.66 10.04
N HIS A 84 -5.21 -8.39 9.95
CA HIS A 84 -4.11 -7.82 10.71
C HIS A 84 -4.33 -6.32 10.92
N ASP A 85 -3.47 -5.74 11.74
CA ASP A 85 -3.37 -4.32 11.95
C ASP A 85 -1.98 -3.81 11.59
N HIS A 86 -1.79 -2.51 11.74
CA HIS A 86 -0.54 -1.84 11.40
C HIS A 86 0.24 -1.41 12.65
N GLY A 87 -0.06 -1.97 13.83
CA GLY A 87 0.44 -1.44 15.09
C GLY A 87 0.23 0.07 15.15
N ALA A 88 1.20 0.82 15.70
CA ALA A 88 1.14 2.28 15.82
C ALA A 88 1.15 3.06 14.49
N SER A 89 1.28 2.40 13.34
CA SER A 89 1.39 3.04 12.04
C SER A 89 0.03 3.19 11.33
N LEU A 90 -0.05 4.20 10.46
CA LEU A 90 -1.14 4.35 9.49
C LEU A 90 -0.82 3.53 8.24
N GLY A 91 -1.85 2.91 7.65
CA GLY A 91 -1.73 2.16 6.40
C GLY A 91 -2.40 2.89 5.23
N ILE A 92 -1.69 3.06 4.12
CA ILE A 92 -2.24 3.60 2.87
C ILE A 92 -2.01 2.57 1.76
N VAL A 93 -3.07 2.19 1.05
CA VAL A 93 -3.02 1.23 -0.06
C VAL A 93 -3.40 1.93 -1.36
N HIS A 94 -2.43 2.13 -2.25
CA HIS A 94 -2.68 2.63 -3.59
C HIS A 94 -2.68 1.49 -4.62
N VAL A 95 -3.75 1.38 -5.41
CA VAL A 95 -3.86 0.32 -6.43
C VAL A 95 -3.23 0.80 -7.72
N ILE A 96 -2.10 0.20 -8.11
CA ILE A 96 -1.40 0.54 -9.36
C ILE A 96 -2.05 -0.19 -10.56
N ASP A 97 -2.38 -1.47 -10.41
CA ASP A 97 -2.91 -2.32 -11.48
C ASP A 97 -3.93 -3.32 -10.92
N GLY A 98 -5.06 -3.49 -11.61
CA GLY A 98 -6.15 -4.38 -11.21
C GLY A 98 -7.16 -3.78 -10.21
N TYR A 99 -7.70 -4.65 -9.35
CA TYR A 99 -8.64 -4.28 -8.30
C TYR A 99 -8.38 -5.08 -7.02
N VAL A 100 -8.70 -4.48 -5.89
CA VAL A 100 -8.58 -5.10 -4.57
C VAL A 100 -9.86 -4.86 -3.76
N THR A 101 -10.19 -5.80 -2.89
CA THR A 101 -11.22 -5.62 -1.88
C THR A 101 -10.54 -5.47 -0.53
N ASN A 102 -10.78 -4.35 0.14
CA ASN A 102 -10.38 -4.09 1.51
C ASN A 102 -11.57 -4.36 2.43
N GLU A 103 -11.41 -5.27 3.38
CA GLU A 103 -12.42 -5.59 4.38
C GLU A 103 -11.94 -5.09 5.74
N ASP A 104 -12.75 -4.26 6.41
CA ASP A 104 -12.44 -3.77 7.75
C ASP A 104 -13.06 -4.67 8.79
N PHE A 105 -12.34 -4.83 9.89
CA PHE A 105 -12.78 -5.63 11.04
C PHE A 105 -12.60 -4.84 12.33
N VAL A 106 -13.42 -5.17 13.32
CA VAL A 106 -13.25 -4.77 14.72
C VAL A 106 -13.07 -6.03 15.55
N LEU A 107 -12.09 -6.00 16.46
CA LEU A 107 -11.91 -7.02 17.48
C LEU A 107 -12.86 -6.72 18.65
N ASN A 108 -13.74 -7.66 18.94
CA ASN A 108 -14.66 -7.58 20.08
C ASN A 108 -13.93 -7.94 21.37
N GLU A 109 -14.50 -7.56 22.52
CA GLU A 109 -13.94 -7.85 23.86
C GLU A 109 -13.82 -9.36 24.13
N ASP A 110 -14.66 -10.18 23.49
CA ASP A 110 -14.64 -11.65 23.60
C ASP A 110 -13.58 -12.32 22.70
N GLY A 111 -12.76 -11.53 22.02
CA GLY A 111 -11.71 -12.00 21.10
C GLY A 111 -12.21 -12.39 19.71
N THR A 112 -13.51 -12.23 19.41
CA THR A 112 -14.04 -12.47 18.07
C THR A 112 -13.83 -11.26 17.14
N VAL A 113 -13.69 -11.49 15.84
CA VAL A 113 -13.61 -10.42 14.83
C VAL A 113 -14.93 -10.24 14.11
N LYS A 114 -15.37 -8.99 13.95
CA LYS A 114 -16.57 -8.62 13.21
C LYS A 114 -16.22 -7.72 12.04
N LYS A 115 -16.63 -8.11 10.84
CA LYS A 115 -16.52 -7.26 9.64
C LYS A 115 -17.42 -6.03 9.78
N THR A 116 -16.88 -4.85 9.50
CA THR A 116 -17.57 -3.56 9.65
C THR A 116 -17.76 -2.82 8.34
N ALA A 117 -16.83 -2.95 7.40
CA ALA A 117 -16.91 -2.31 6.10
C ALA A 117 -16.25 -3.14 5.01
N ILE A 118 -16.66 -2.88 3.77
CA ILE A 118 -16.02 -3.41 2.55
C ILE A 118 -15.81 -2.22 1.61
N ARG A 119 -14.59 -2.04 1.14
CA ARG A 119 -14.22 -1.06 0.13
C ARG A 119 -13.56 -1.78 -1.05
N THR A 120 -13.81 -1.30 -2.26
CA THR A 120 -13.13 -1.80 -3.47
C THR A 120 -12.22 -0.70 -4.00
N GLY A 121 -10.96 -1.03 -4.23
CA GLY A 121 -10.00 -0.16 -4.91
C GLY A 121 -9.80 -0.63 -6.33
N THR A 122 -9.66 0.32 -7.25
CA THR A 122 -9.29 0.07 -8.66
C THR A 122 -8.05 0.89 -8.99
N SER A 123 -7.38 0.57 -10.11
CA SER A 123 -6.21 1.30 -10.58
C SER A 123 -6.35 2.83 -10.45
N GLY A 124 -5.32 3.46 -9.88
CA GLY A 124 -5.25 4.90 -9.62
C GLY A 124 -6.05 5.37 -8.40
N LYS A 125 -6.60 4.46 -7.58
CA LYS A 125 -7.31 4.82 -6.34
C LYS A 125 -6.57 4.38 -5.10
N THR A 126 -6.66 5.24 -4.09
CA THR A 126 -6.06 5.01 -2.78
C THR A 126 -7.12 4.67 -1.74
N ILE A 127 -6.83 3.67 -0.90
CA ILE A 127 -7.63 3.28 0.25
C ILE A 127 -6.82 3.60 1.50
N LEU A 128 -7.40 4.39 2.39
CA LEU A 128 -6.88 4.61 3.72
C LEU A 128 -7.31 3.45 4.62
N SER A 129 -6.32 2.83 5.26
CA SER A 129 -6.52 1.75 6.23
C SER A 129 -6.25 2.28 7.64
N GLU A 130 -7.25 2.99 8.15
CA GLU A 130 -7.26 3.53 9.51
C GLU A 130 -8.12 2.69 10.44
N THR A 131 -7.69 2.57 11.69
CA THR A 131 -8.57 2.11 12.77
C THR A 131 -9.55 3.24 13.11
N PRO A 132 -10.87 2.99 13.24
CA PRO A 132 -11.88 4.03 13.47
C PRO A 132 -11.68 4.95 14.69
N ASN A 133 -10.76 4.60 15.60
CA ASN A 133 -10.49 5.34 16.84
C ASN A 133 -9.02 5.76 17.00
N GLY A 134 -8.21 5.70 15.94
CA GLY A 134 -6.77 6.00 16.02
C GLY A 134 -6.00 5.09 16.99
N LYS A 135 -6.60 3.98 17.41
CA LYS A 135 -5.96 2.97 18.24
C LYS A 135 -5.65 1.78 17.36
N PRO A 136 -4.36 1.47 17.16
CA PRO A 136 -3.93 0.19 16.64
C PRO A 136 -4.74 -0.92 17.28
N LEU A 137 -5.27 -1.84 16.49
CA LEU A 137 -5.37 -3.19 17.02
C LEU A 137 -3.92 -3.60 17.34
N THR A 138 -3.73 -4.34 18.42
CA THR A 138 -2.45 -4.98 18.71
C THR A 138 -2.86 -6.41 18.97
N LEU A 139 -2.57 -7.30 18.02
CA LEU A 139 -2.64 -8.75 18.26
C LEU A 139 -1.46 -9.20 19.13
#